data_AF-A0A5E6NN31-F1
#
_entry.id   AF-A0A5E6NN31-F1
#
_cell.length_a   1.000
_cell.length_b   1.000
_cell.length_c   1.000
_cell.angle_alpha   90.00
_cell.angle_beta   90.00
_cell.angle_gamma   90.00
#
_symmetry.space_group_name_H-M   'P 1'
#
loop_
_entity.id
_entity.type
_entity.pdbx_description
1 polymer ?
#
loop_
_entity_poly.entity_id
_entity_poly.type
_entity_poly.pdbx_seq_one_letter_code
_entity_poly.pdbx_strand_id
1 'polypeptide(L)' 'MICDTYIEDLIKIEEPKLLGKYIEQVNERNTDLEIDFLQGISTSKVLIDSKANTTGVSFHNYKIVRNGQFVYVADTSRR' A
#
# COMPACT_ATOMS: atom_id res chain seq x y z
N MET A 1 15.64 -7.84 -16.98
CA MET A 1 14.98 -7.99 -18.29
C MET A 1 14.55 -9.44 -18.60
N ILE A 2 14.37 -10.33 -17.61
CA ILE A 2 13.72 -11.64 -17.82
C ILE A 2 12.25 -11.58 -17.37
N CYS A 3 11.96 -10.82 -16.32
CA CYS A 3 10.59 -10.60 -15.83
C CYS A 3 9.72 -9.89 -16.86
N ASP A 4 10.26 -8.88 -17.55
CA ASP A 4 9.49 -8.08 -18.51
C ASP A 4 9.04 -8.94 -19.69
N THR A 5 9.96 -9.70 -20.29
CA THR A 5 9.65 -10.64 -21.38
C THR A 5 8.72 -11.76 -20.92
N TYR A 6 8.90 -12.27 -19.71
CA TYR A 6 8.02 -13.29 -19.15
C TYR A 6 6.59 -12.79 -18.96
N ILE A 7 6.40 -11.58 -18.42
CA ILE A 7 5.07 -10.99 -18.25
C ILE A 7 4.44 -10.68 -19.61
N GLU A 8 5.20 -10.14 -20.57
CA GLU A 8 4.72 -9.89 -21.93
C GLU A 8 4.24 -11.16 -22.63
N ASP A 9 4.94 -12.28 -22.46
CA ASP A 9 4.55 -13.56 -23.03
C ASP A 9 3.32 -14.14 -22.32
N LEU A 10 3.23 -14.03 -20.99
CA LEU A 10 2.03 -14.41 -20.25
C LEU A 10 0.80 -13.62 -20.71
N ILE A 11 0.93 -12.32 -20.97
CA ILE A 11 -0.19 -11.49 -21.45
C ILE A 11 -0.74 -12.00 -22.80
N LYS A 12 0.09 -12.62 -23.65
CA LYS A 12 -0.33 -13.16 -24.96
C LYS A 12 -0.95 -14.56 -24.86
N ILE A 13 -0.52 -15.35 -23.88
CA ILE A 13 -0.88 -16.78 -23.77
C ILE A 13 -2.07 -16.98 -22.82
N GLU A 14 -2.11 -16.24 -21.72
CA GLU A 14 -3.13 -16.35 -20.69
C GLU A 14 -4.34 -15.47 -20.96
N GLU A 15 -5.52 -15.94 -20.56
CA GLU A 15 -6.73 -15.12 -20.57
C GLU A 15 -6.63 -13.99 -19.53
N PRO A 16 -6.87 -12.71 -19.90
CA PRO A 16 -6.86 -11.61 -18.95
C PRO A 16 -7.92 -11.80 -17.85
N LYS A 17 -7.51 -11.68 -16.59
CA LYS A 17 -8.42 -11.82 -15.43
C LYS A 17 -8.53 -10.49 -14.70
N LEU A 18 -9.73 -10.20 -14.20
CA LEU A 18 -9.96 -9.02 -13.38
C LEU A 18 -9.24 -9.17 -12.04
N LEU A 19 -8.37 -8.20 -11.71
CA LEU A 19 -7.59 -8.20 -10.48
C LEU A 19 -8.47 -8.21 -9.23
N GLY A 20 -9.67 -7.61 -9.29
CA GLY A 20 -10.60 -7.55 -8.16
C GLY A 20 -11.09 -8.90 -7.62
N LYS A 21 -10.83 -10.02 -8.31
CA LYS A 21 -11.06 -11.37 -7.77
C LYS A 21 -9.93 -11.88 -6.86
N TYR A 22 -8.78 -11.21 -6.88
CA TYR A 22 -7.55 -11.61 -6.21
C TYR A 22 -7.09 -10.62 -5.14
N ILE A 23 -7.66 -9.42 -5.13
CA ILE A 23 -7.37 -8.39 -4.12
C ILE A 23 -8.68 -7.87 -3.54
N GLU A 24 -8.63 -7.46 -2.28
CA GLU A 24 -9.74 -6.81 -1.60
C GLU A 24 -9.26 -5.56 -0.86
N GLN A 25 -10.17 -4.63 -0.63
CA GLN A 25 -9.86 -3.44 0.13
C GLN A 25 -9.96 -3.73 1.63
N VAL A 26 -8.86 -3.56 2.34
CA VAL A 26 -8.84 -3.61 3.81
C VAL A 26 -9.04 -2.20 4.39
N ASN A 27 -9.91 -2.09 5.38
CA ASN A 27 -10.19 -0.85 6.10
C ASN A 27 -10.13 -1.07 7.62
N GLU A 28 -9.05 -1.68 8.08
CA GLU A 28 -8.72 -1.83 9.51
C GLU A 28 -8.16 -0.51 10.05
N ARG A 29 -8.60 -0.11 11.25
CA ARG A 29 -8.26 1.16 11.90
C ARG A 29 -7.73 0.91 13.31
N ASN A 30 -6.83 1.77 13.76
CA ASN A 30 -6.21 1.70 15.08
C ASN A 30 -7.14 2.24 16.19
N THR A 31 -8.37 1.73 16.25
CA THR A 31 -9.43 2.28 17.10
C THR A 31 -9.17 2.13 18.60
N ASP A 32 -8.46 1.07 18.97
CA ASP A 32 -8.02 0.73 20.34
C ASP A 32 -6.73 1.46 20.75
N LEU A 33 -6.04 2.10 19.80
CA LEU A 33 -4.76 2.79 20.00
C LEU A 33 -3.63 1.86 20.48
N GLU A 34 -3.69 0.57 20.13
CA GLU A 34 -2.64 -0.40 20.48
C GLU A 34 -1.39 -0.27 19.60
N ILE A 35 -1.49 0.37 18.43
CA ILE A 35 -0.37 0.54 17.49
C ILE A 35 0.17 1.98 17.55
N ASP A 36 1.44 2.12 17.88
CA ASP A 36 2.18 3.38 17.91
C ASP A 36 3.22 3.50 16.77
N PHE A 37 3.59 2.37 16.14
CA PHE A 37 4.50 2.32 15.01
C PHE A 37 3.90 3.00 13.77
N LEU A 38 4.31 4.24 13.53
CA LEU A 38 3.79 5.08 12.46
C LEU A 38 4.72 5.12 11.25
N GLN A 39 4.19 4.73 10.08
CA GLN A 39 4.88 4.85 8.79
C GLN A 39 4.13 5.77 7.83
N GLY A 40 4.90 6.53 7.04
CA GLY A 40 4.40 7.26 5.88
C GLY A 40 4.51 6.42 4.60
N ILE A 41 3.80 6.85 3.56
CA ILE A 41 3.91 6.28 2.21
C ILE A 41 4.52 7.35 1.32
N SER A 42 5.68 7.05 0.73
CA SER A 42 6.35 7.96 -0.20
C SER A 42 5.67 7.99 -1.57
N THR A 43 5.98 9.01 -2.37
CA THR A 43 5.55 9.08 -3.78
C THR A 43 6.11 7.93 -4.62
N SER A 44 7.31 7.44 -4.27
CA SER A 44 7.95 6.22 -4.81
C SER A 44 7.31 4.92 -4.33
N LYS A 45 6.18 4.97 -3.62
CA LYS A 45 5.37 3.81 -3.19
C LYS A 45 6.09 2.86 -2.24
N VAL A 46 7.06 3.38 -1.49
CA VAL A 46 7.70 2.67 -0.37
C VAL A 46 7.24 3.23 0.97
N LEU A 47 7.14 2.34 1.96
CA LEU A 47 6.95 2.71 3.37
C LEU A 47 8.21 3.40 3.87
N ILE A 48 8.03 4.51 4.58
CA ILE A 48 9.11 5.32 5.14
C ILE A 48 8.79 5.66 6.59
N ASP A 49 9.82 5.97 7.36
CA ASP A 49 9.62 6.58 8.67
C ASP A 49 8.80 7.87 8.52
N SER A 50 7.83 8.03 9.40
CA SER A 50 6.95 9.19 9.35
C SER A 50 7.72 10.46 9.63
N LYS A 51 7.59 11.46 8.73
CA LYS A 51 8.07 12.83 8.93
C LYS A 51 7.02 13.73 9.59
N ALA A 52 5.85 13.19 9.91
CA ALA A 52 4.77 13.96 10.50
C ALA A 52 5.10 14.33 11.95
N ASN A 53 4.75 15.56 12.35
CA ASN A 53 4.75 15.90 13.76
C ASN A 53 3.58 15.18 14.44
N THR A 54 3.88 14.26 15.35
CA THR A 54 2.90 13.44 16.07
C THR A 54 2.45 14.06 17.39
N THR A 55 2.99 15.23 17.76
CA THR A 55 2.65 15.90 19.02
C THR A 55 1.16 16.28 19.04
N GLY A 56 0.41 15.67 19.96
CA GLY A 56 -1.04 15.92 20.10
C GLY A 56 -1.91 15.27 19.02
N VAL A 57 -1.34 14.39 18.18
CA VAL A 57 -2.09 13.69 17.12
C VAL A 57 -2.52 12.31 17.63
N SER A 58 -3.82 12.02 17.57
CA SER A 58 -4.34 10.68 17.83
C SER A 58 -4.25 9.81 16.58
N PHE A 59 -3.76 8.57 16.76
CA PHE A 59 -3.70 7.59 15.67
C PHE A 59 -4.99 6.79 15.49
N HIS A 60 -6.06 7.11 16.22
CA HIS A 60 -7.32 6.34 16.22
C HIS A 60 -7.87 6.06 14.81
N ASN A 61 -7.76 7.05 13.93
CA ASN A 61 -8.29 6.99 12.56
C ASN A 61 -7.25 6.49 11.53
N TYR A 62 -6.03 6.15 11.95
CA TYR A 62 -5.00 5.66 11.03
C TYR A 62 -5.30 4.22 10.61
N LYS A 63 -4.92 3.88 9.38
CA LYS A 63 -5.08 2.52 8.86
C LYS A 63 -3.96 1.62 9.38
N ILE A 64 -4.34 0.40 9.74
CA ILE A 64 -3.38 -0.65 10.08
C ILE A 64 -3.02 -1.41 8.79
N VAL A 65 -1.73 -1.70 8.63
CA VAL A 65 -1.21 -2.53 7.54
C VAL A 65 -0.60 -3.77 8.16
N ARG A 66 -1.09 -4.95 7.76
CA ARG A 66 -0.61 -6.25 8.23
C ARG A 66 0.33 -6.88 7.20
N ASN A 67 1.12 -7.86 7.64
CA ASN A 67 1.98 -8.64 6.74
C ASN A 67 1.14 -9.28 5.63
N GLY A 68 1.65 -9.22 4.39
CA GLY A 68 0.93 -9.70 3.20
C GLY A 68 -0.03 -8.67 2.58
N GLN A 69 -0.21 -7.52 3.22
CA GLN A 69 -0.92 -6.39 2.62
C GLN A 69 0.05 -5.41 1.96
N PHE A 70 -0.43 -4.67 0.97
CA PHE A 70 0.28 -3.56 0.37
C PHE A 70 -0.57 -2.29 0.47
N VAL A 71 0.09 -1.14 0.43
CA VAL A 71 -0.55 0.17 0.47
C VAL A 71 -0.30 0.94 -0.81
N TYR A 72 -1.26 1.79 -1.16
CA TYR A 72 -1.20 2.62 -2.35
C TYR A 72 -1.66 4.03 -2.03
N VAL A 73 -0.95 5.01 -2.60
CA VAL A 73 -1.37 6.41 -2.64
C VAL A 73 -1.52 6.81 -4.10
N ALA A 74 -2.65 7.43 -4.45
CA ALA A 74 -2.92 7.89 -5.80
C ALA A 74 -2.04 9.08 -6.21
N ASP A 75 -1.32 9.69 -5.27
CA ASP A 75 -0.43 10.80 -5.54
C ASP A 75 0.71 10.36 -6.47
N THR A 76 0.68 10.91 -7.68
CA THR A 76 1.71 10.83 -8.70
C THR A 76 2.27 12.22 -8.97
N SER A 77 2.67 12.95 -7.92
CA SER A 77 3.34 14.24 -8.12
C SER A 77 4.58 14.04 -9.00
N ARG A 78 4.53 14.51 -10.25
CA ARG A 78 5.72 14.78 -11.06
C ARG A 78 6.29 16.09 -10.51
N ARG A 79 7.20 16.01 -9.54
CA ARG A 79 8.03 17.15 -9.15
C ARG A 79 9.32 17.10 -9.92
#